data_AF-A0A960TAA1-F1
#
_entry.id   AF-A0A960TAA1-F1
#
_cell.length_a   1.000
_cell.length_b   1.000
_cell.length_c   1.000
_cell.angle_alpha   90.00
_cell.angle_beta   90.00
_cell.angle_gamma   90.00
#
_symmetry.space_group_name_H-M   'P 1'
#
loop_
_entity.id
_entity.type
_entity.pdbx_description
1 polymer ?
#
loop_
_entity_poly.entity_id
_entity_poly.type
_entity_poly.pdbx_seq_one_letter_code
_entity_poly.pdbx_strand_id
1 'polypeptide(L)'
;MAENAEEMIQSLESQLITLYGEREILLNELGVCDAGQLVAMVKNMEAQLLDLYADRENAIIIDGNRITISGPKKIFVRKSRASNQ
;
A
#
# COMPACT_ATOMS: atom_id res chain seq x y z
N MET A 1 -33.10 -15.79 -37.68
CA MET A 1 -31.92 -16.50 -37.13
C MET A 1 -30.63 -15.72 -37.41
N ALA A 2 -30.39 -15.21 -38.63
CA ALA A 2 -29.20 -14.41 -38.93
C ALA A 2 -29.09 -13.08 -38.13
N GLU A 3 -30.20 -12.38 -37.95
CA GLU A 3 -30.26 -11.08 -37.24
C GLU A 3 -29.76 -11.16 -35.78
N ASN A 4 -30.07 -12.25 -35.08
CA ASN A 4 -29.65 -12.50 -33.70
C ASN A 4 -28.14 -12.80 -33.59
N ALA A 5 -27.56 -13.42 -34.62
CA ALA A 5 -26.11 -13.65 -34.66
C ALA A 5 -25.34 -12.35 -34.87
N GLU A 6 -25.90 -11.43 -35.66
CA GLU A 6 -25.29 -10.13 -35.96
C GLU A 6 -25.32 -9.20 -34.74
N GLU A 7 -26.44 -9.16 -34.00
CA GLU A 7 -26.53 -8.47 -32.70
C GLU A 7 -25.56 -9.05 -31.66
N MET A 8 -25.40 -10.37 -31.63
CA MET A 8 -24.46 -11.03 -30.72
C MET A 8 -23.00 -10.68 -31.04
N ILE A 9 -22.64 -10.62 -32.33
CA ILE A 9 -21.30 -10.22 -32.77
C ILE A 9 -21.02 -8.76 -32.37
N GLN A 10 -21.95 -7.84 -32.62
CA GLN A 10 -21.79 -6.43 -32.24
C GLN A 10 -21.63 -6.26 -30.72
N SER A 11 -22.37 -7.04 -29.93
CA SER A 11 -22.24 -7.04 -28.47
C SER A 11 -20.87 -7.53 -28.01
N LEU A 12 -20.36 -8.61 -28.62
CA LEU A 12 -19.03 -9.13 -28.31
C LEU A 12 -17.91 -8.17 -28.73
N GLU A 13 -18.05 -7.50 -29.89
CA GLU A 13 -17.11 -6.47 -30.33
C GLU A 13 -17.07 -5.30 -29.35
N SER A 14 -18.22 -4.82 -28.91
CA SER A 14 -18.32 -3.74 -27.92
C SER A 14 -17.65 -4.11 -26.58
N GLN A 15 -17.88 -5.34 -26.12
CA GLN A 15 -17.23 -5.87 -24.91
C GLN A 15 -15.70 -5.95 -25.07
N LEU A 16 -15.21 -6.38 -26.24
CA LEU A 16 -13.77 -6.44 -26.51
C LEU A 16 -13.14 -5.04 -26.56
N ILE A 17 -13.78 -4.09 -27.24
CA ILE A 17 -13.30 -2.70 -27.30
C ILE A 17 -13.19 -2.13 -25.88
N THR A 18 -14.20 -2.36 -25.05
CA THR A 18 -14.21 -1.90 -23.65
C THR A 18 -13.06 -2.54 -22.87
N LEU A 19 -12.93 -3.87 -22.95
CA LEU A 19 -11.89 -4.62 -22.24
C LEU A 19 -10.47 -4.19 -22.64
N TYR A 20 -10.22 -3.99 -23.93
CA TYR A 20 -8.91 -3.53 -24.41
C TYR A 20 -8.64 -2.07 -24.09
N GLY A 21 -9.66 -1.21 -24.11
CA GLY A 21 -9.53 0.18 -23.67
C GLY A 21 -9.17 0.29 -22.18
N GLU A 22 -9.84 -0.48 -21.32
CA GLU A 22 -9.49 -0.55 -19.90
C GLU A 22 -8.06 -1.05 -19.69
N ARG A 23 -7.66 -2.08 -20.45
CA ARG A 23 -6.30 -2.64 -20.39
C ARG A 23 -5.23 -1.63 -20.82
N GLU A 24 -5.50 -0.82 -21.83
CA GLU A 24 -4.62 0.24 -22.29
C GLU A 24 -4.46 1.34 -21.25
N ILE A 25 -5.55 1.77 -20.60
CA ILE A 25 -5.50 2.75 -19.50
C ILE A 25 -4.61 2.23 -18.37
N LEU A 26 -4.81 0.97 -17.93
CA LEU A 26 -4.00 0.38 -16.87
C LEU A 26 -2.51 0.33 -17.24
N LEU A 27 -2.20 -0.06 -18.48
CA LEU A 27 -0.83 -0.11 -18.96
C LEU A 27 -0.19 1.27 -19.03
N ASN A 28 -0.92 2.28 -19.50
CA ASN A 28 -0.40 3.65 -19.65
C ASN A 28 -0.20 4.33 -18.28
N GLU A 29 -1.13 4.17 -17.35
CA GLU A 29 -1.11 4.86 -16.06
C GLU A 29 -0.24 4.13 -15.02
N LEU A 30 -0.27 2.80 -15.00
CA LEU A 30 0.33 1.99 -13.94
C LEU A 30 1.46 1.08 -14.45
N GLY A 31 1.66 0.96 -15.77
CA GLY A 31 2.64 0.05 -16.36
C GLY A 31 2.28 -1.44 -16.21
N VAL A 32 1.08 -1.73 -15.68
CA VAL A 32 0.58 -3.10 -15.44
C VAL A 32 -0.80 -3.23 -16.06
N CYS A 33 -1.10 -4.40 -16.61
CA CYS A 33 -2.40 -4.64 -17.24
C CYS A 33 -3.01 -6.01 -16.89
N ASP A 34 -2.41 -6.66 -15.89
CA ASP A 34 -2.88 -7.90 -15.31
C ASP A 34 -3.47 -7.64 -13.92
N ALA A 35 -4.65 -8.20 -13.65
CA ALA A 35 -5.35 -8.02 -12.39
C ALA A 35 -4.53 -8.52 -11.18
N GLY A 36 -3.76 -9.59 -11.35
CA GLY A 36 -2.88 -10.12 -10.31
C GLY A 36 -1.76 -9.14 -9.96
N GLN A 37 -1.13 -8.53 -10.97
CA GLN A 37 -0.12 -7.48 -10.77
C GLN A 37 -0.71 -6.25 -10.07
N LEU A 38 -1.92 -5.83 -10.43
CA LEU A 38 -2.61 -4.70 -9.80
C LEU A 38 -2.87 -4.99 -8.30
N VAL A 39 -3.37 -6.18 -7.98
CA VAL A 39 -3.58 -6.62 -6.59
C VAL A 39 -2.26 -6.67 -5.82
N ALA A 40 -1.19 -7.17 -6.44
CA ALA A 40 0.13 -7.22 -5.82
C ALA A 40 0.68 -5.82 -5.53
N MET A 41 0.49 -4.87 -6.45
CA MET A 41 0.87 -3.47 -6.28
C MET A 41 0.15 -2.83 -5.09
N VAL A 42 -1.19 -2.98 -5.02
CA VAL A 42 -1.99 -2.42 -3.92
C VAL A 42 -1.56 -3.03 -2.58
N LYS A 43 -1.41 -4.36 -2.49
CA LYS A 43 -0.95 -5.02 -1.27
C LYS A 43 0.44 -4.57 -0.83
N ASN A 44 1.34 -4.33 -1.79
CA ASN A 44 2.67 -3.83 -1.48
C ASN A 44 2.61 -2.40 -0.92
N MET A 45 1.76 -1.53 -1.49
CA MET A 45 1.54 -0.18 -0.96
C MET A 45 0.93 -0.21 0.45
N GLU A 46 -0.01 -1.12 0.71
CA GLU A 46 -0.58 -1.32 2.06
C GLU A 46 0.48 -1.76 3.07
N ALA A 47 1.34 -2.71 2.69
CA ALA A 47 2.43 -3.17 3.54
C ALA A 47 3.42 -2.04 3.87
N GLN A 48 3.82 -1.26 2.87
CA GLN A 48 4.69 -0.09 3.08
C GLN A 48 4.07 0.94 4.03
N LEU A 49 2.76 1.19 3.92
CA LEU A 49 2.06 2.09 4.84
C LEU A 49 2.03 1.55 6.26
N LEU A 50 1.75 0.25 6.45
CA LEU A 50 1.77 -0.38 7.76
C LEU A 50 3.14 -0.26 8.42
N ASP A 51 4.22 -0.51 7.66
CA ASP A 51 5.58 -0.36 8.14
C ASP A 51 5.87 1.09 8.58
N LEU A 52 5.48 2.08 7.77
CA LEU A 52 5.64 3.50 8.13
C LEU A 52 4.88 3.90 9.40
N TYR A 53 3.65 3.40 9.58
CA TYR A 53 2.87 3.65 10.80
C TYR A 53 3.49 2.95 12.01
N ALA A 54 3.98 1.72 11.84
CA ALA A 54 4.66 0.98 12.89
C ALA A 54 5.95 1.68 13.33
N ASP A 55 6.76 2.17 12.39
CA ASP A 55 7.98 2.92 12.67
C ASP A 55 7.69 4.22 13.42
N ARG A 56 6.66 4.94 12.98
CA ARG A 56 6.22 6.18 13.65
C ARG A 56 5.72 5.91 15.07
N GLU A 57 4.90 4.88 15.25
CA GLU A 57 4.38 4.51 16.57
C GLU A 57 5.51 4.06 17.50
N ASN A 58 6.55 3.43 16.96
CA ASN A 58 7.66 2.89 17.72
C ASN A 58 8.88 3.82 17.83
N ALA A 59 8.75 5.09 17.44
CA ALA A 59 9.86 6.02 17.46
C ALA A 59 10.36 6.32 18.89
N ILE A 60 11.68 6.41 19.02
CA ILE A 60 12.36 7.00 20.18
C ILE A 60 13.13 8.20 19.67
N ILE A 61 12.77 9.39 20.13
CA ILE A 61 13.37 10.66 19.71
C ILE A 61 14.22 11.18 20.86
N ILE A 62 15.48 11.50 20.57
CA ILE A 62 16.41 12.13 21.53
C ILE A 62 16.66 13.55 21.04
N ASP A 63 16.29 14.52 21.88
CA ASP A 63 16.49 15.96 21.63
C ASP A 63 17.22 16.58 22.84
N GLY A 64 18.55 16.69 22.71
CA GLY A 64 19.44 17.16 23.78
C GLY A 64 19.27 16.36 25.07
N ASN A 65 18.70 17.00 26.09
CA ASN A 65 18.46 16.39 27.41
C ASN A 65 17.06 15.74 27.54
N ARG A 66 16.28 15.65 26.45
CA ARG A 66 14.94 15.06 26.43
C ARG A 66 14.92 13.79 25.59
N ILE A 67 14.31 12.74 26.13
CA ILE A 67 13.99 11.52 25.37
C ILE A 67 12.46 11.42 25.32
N THR A 68 11.91 11.36 24.11
CA THR A 68 10.50 11.12 23.84
C THR A 68 10.36 9.71 23.31
N ILE A 69 9.51 8.91 23.96
CA ILE A 69 9.26 7.51 23.57
C ILE A 69 7.79 7.42 23.19
N SER A 70 7.53 7.02 21.95
CA SER A 70 6.18 6.81 21.42
C SER A 70 5.83 5.32 21.43
N GLY A 71 4.52 5.06 21.48
CA GLY A 71 3.96 3.71 21.40
C GLY A 71 4.16 2.86 22.66
N PRO A 72 3.65 1.62 22.66
CA PRO A 72 3.76 0.71 23.79
C PRO A 72 5.20 0.19 23.93
N LYS A 73 5.99 0.78 24.83
CA LYS A 73 7.36 0.32 25.14
C LYS A 73 7.56 0.07 26.63
N LYS A 74 8.31 -0.97 26.95
CA LYS A 74 8.76 -1.25 28.33
C LYS A 74 10.03 -0.44 28.62
N ILE A 75 9.95 0.48 29.57
CA ILE A 75 11.06 1.39 29.91
C ILE A 75 11.58 1.05 31.31
N PHE A 76 12.89 0.83 31.43
CA PHE A 76 13.57 0.67 32.71
C PHE A 76 14.53 1.83 32.95
N VAL A 77 14.29 2.62 34.01
CA VAL A 77 15.17 3.73 34.38
C VAL A 77 16.01 3.33 35.59
N ARG A 78 17.34 3.24 35.40
CA ARG A 78 18.28 3.00 36.51
C ARG A 78 18.90 4.32 36.94
N LYS A 79 18.53 4.82 38.11
CA LYS A 79 19.21 5.97 38.73
C LYS A 79 20.50 5.49 39.39
N SER A 80 21.63 5.98 38.91
CA SER A 80 22.90 5.90 39.64
C SER A 80 22.76 6.75 40.91
N ARG A 81 22.89 6.16 42.09
CA ARG A 81 23.05 6.94 43.33
C ARG A 81 24.39 7.65 43.23
N ALA A 82 24.39 8.98 43.29
CA ALA A 82 25.62 9.74 43.46
C ALA A 82 26.32 9.21 44.71
N SER A 83 27.57 8.77 44.55
CA SER A 83 28.44 8.46 45.67
C SER A 83 28.75 9.78 46.37
N ASN A 84 28.03 10.10 47.44
CA ASN A 84 28.49 11.10 48.39
C ASN A 84 29.63 10.46 49.19
N GLN A 85 30.86 10.81 48.82
CA GLN A 85 32.04 10.65 49.65
C GLN A 85 32.39 11.99 50.26
#